data_AF-A0A7Y5H541-F1
#
_entry.id   AF-A0A7Y5H541-F1
#
_cell.length_a   1.000
_cell.length_b   1.000
_cell.length_c   1.000
_cell.angle_alpha   90.00
_cell.angle_beta   90.00
_cell.angle_gamma   90.00
#
_symmetry.space_group_name_H-M   'P 1'
#
loop_
_entity.id
_entity.type
_entity.pdbx_description
1 polymer ?
#
loop_
_entity_poly.entity_id
_entity_poly.type
_entity_poly.pdbx_seq_one_letter_code
_entity_poly.pdbx_strand_id
1 'polypeptide(L)'
;MIFLFFFIFFAVQPAATQDTLPEFPVHFVVIDGSEEVAAVATLEQMHREIEILNTYFVTEDKRPLVRFRFKSAAFFDDIENTACSFVDSANEGMYIGRWANLYKECADTKLRDPRAVNFVIFDSYTDAQGWRSRRSRGATYGGVPVVFIDYQALGHKGSLEEHEMGHAFGLGHICDSTLTEDGGQNIMHHNGECPDQKKYRAKYYTGFNAEQEAIIRRTILRHRKKLGLDK
;
A
#
# COMPACT_ATOMS: atom_id res chain seq x y z
N MET A 1 -31.31 42.31 50.24
CA MET A 1 -31.06 41.79 48.88
C MET A 1 -30.12 40.60 49.00
N ILE A 2 -30.61 39.38 48.72
CA ILE A 2 -29.82 38.14 48.79
C ILE A 2 -29.31 37.87 47.38
N PHE A 3 -27.98 37.86 47.19
CA PHE A 3 -27.35 37.52 45.92
C PHE A 3 -27.22 35.99 45.84
N LEU A 4 -27.99 35.38 44.93
CA LEU A 4 -27.89 33.96 44.61
C LEU A 4 -26.72 33.76 43.64
N PHE A 5 -25.64 33.11 44.08
CA PHE A 5 -24.57 32.67 43.20
C PHE A 5 -24.99 31.39 42.48
N PHE A 6 -25.24 31.49 41.17
CA PHE A 6 -25.37 30.33 40.29
C PHE A 6 -23.97 29.75 40.03
N PHE A 7 -23.69 28.59 40.61
CA PHE A 7 -22.56 27.75 40.19
C PHE A 7 -22.88 27.12 38.84
N ILE A 8 -22.26 27.61 37.77
CA ILE A 8 -22.26 26.95 36.47
C ILE A 8 -21.29 25.77 36.57
N PHE A 9 -21.83 24.57 36.69
CA PHE A 9 -21.07 23.34 36.48
C PHE A 9 -20.71 23.24 35.00
N PHE A 10 -19.47 23.59 34.65
CA PHE A 10 -18.90 23.15 33.38
C PHE A 10 -18.68 21.64 33.47
N ALA A 11 -19.53 20.87 32.77
CA ALA A 11 -19.23 19.49 32.46
C ALA A 11 -17.93 19.46 31.65
N VAL A 12 -16.84 19.07 32.29
CA VAL A 12 -15.58 18.74 31.62
C VAL A 12 -15.88 17.50 30.79
N GLN A 13 -16.13 17.69 29.49
CA GLN A 13 -16.15 16.56 28.56
C GLN A 13 -14.76 15.92 28.60
N PRO A 14 -14.67 14.59 28.71
CA PRO A 14 -13.39 13.91 28.57
C PRO A 14 -12.81 14.28 27.21
N ALA A 15 -11.57 14.76 27.19
CA ALA A 15 -10.82 14.93 25.96
C ALA A 15 -10.91 13.62 25.18
N ALA A 16 -11.42 13.70 23.95
CA ALA A 16 -11.41 12.57 23.03
C ALA A 16 -10.00 11.99 23.04
N THR A 17 -9.87 10.73 23.44
CA THR A 17 -8.62 9.97 23.35
C THR A 17 -8.01 10.24 21.99
N GLN A 18 -6.81 10.83 21.95
CA GLN A 18 -6.02 10.88 20.71
C GLN A 18 -5.90 9.44 20.24
N ASP A 19 -6.71 9.09 19.25
CA ASP A 19 -6.76 7.76 18.66
C ASP A 19 -5.39 7.56 18.00
N THR A 20 -4.50 6.84 18.67
CA THR A 20 -3.16 6.60 18.17
C THR A 20 -3.30 5.69 16.96
N LEU A 21 -3.04 6.25 15.77
CA LEU A 21 -3.14 5.51 14.53
C LEU A 21 -2.33 4.21 14.61
N PRO A 22 -2.91 3.06 14.23
CA PRO A 22 -2.20 1.80 14.23
C PRO A 22 -0.98 1.88 13.30
N GLU A 23 0.19 1.55 13.84
CA GLU A 23 1.44 1.63 13.08
C GLU A 23 1.83 0.27 12.46
N PHE A 24 2.29 0.29 11.21
CA PHE A 24 2.80 -0.85 10.47
C PHE A 24 4.25 -0.61 10.02
N PRO A 25 5.19 -1.49 10.41
CA PRO A 25 6.51 -1.47 9.81
C PRO A 25 6.46 -1.97 8.37
N VAL A 26 7.25 -1.35 7.50
CA VAL A 26 7.40 -1.71 6.09
C VAL A 26 8.84 -2.16 5.83
N HIS A 27 8.97 -3.34 5.23
CA HIS A 27 10.23 -3.88 4.74
C HIS A 27 10.25 -3.78 3.22
N PHE A 28 11.20 -3.02 2.68
CA PHE A 28 11.40 -2.87 1.25
C PHE A 28 12.36 -3.92 0.72
N VAL A 29 12.11 -4.40 -0.50
CA VAL A 29 12.99 -5.36 -1.18
C VAL A 29 13.07 -4.99 -2.66
N VAL A 30 14.26 -4.81 -3.20
CA VAL A 30 14.48 -4.61 -4.65
C VAL A 30 14.94 -5.94 -5.24
N ILE A 31 14.15 -6.53 -6.14
CA ILE A 31 14.42 -7.87 -6.70
C ILE A 31 14.98 -7.87 -8.12
N ASP A 32 15.26 -6.69 -8.65
CA ASP A 32 15.79 -6.47 -9.99
C ASP A 32 17.11 -5.69 -9.88
N GLY A 33 18.16 -6.21 -10.52
CA GLY A 33 19.53 -5.66 -10.48
C GLY A 33 19.88 -4.72 -11.62
N SER A 34 18.93 -4.35 -12.49
CA SER A 34 19.17 -3.43 -13.60
C SER A 34 19.56 -2.03 -13.11
N GLU A 35 20.38 -1.34 -13.90
CA GLU A 35 20.82 0.02 -13.58
C GLU A 35 19.63 0.99 -13.51
N GLU A 36 18.59 0.79 -14.35
CA GLU A 36 17.38 1.61 -14.32
C GLU A 36 16.61 1.48 -13.00
N VAL A 37 16.44 0.26 -12.50
CA VAL A 37 15.76 0.03 -11.21
C VAL A 37 16.63 0.57 -10.07
N ALA A 38 17.93 0.27 -10.06
CA ALA A 38 18.86 0.71 -9.02
C ALA A 38 18.94 2.25 -8.91
N ALA A 39 18.82 2.97 -10.04
CA ALA A 39 18.82 4.43 -10.07
C ALA A 39 17.57 5.06 -9.43
N VAL A 40 16.44 4.36 -9.41
CA VAL A 40 15.16 4.87 -8.88
C VAL A 40 14.87 4.32 -7.48
N ALA A 41 15.05 3.02 -7.27
CA ALA A 41 14.69 2.29 -6.06
C ALA A 41 15.75 2.45 -4.96
N THR A 42 16.14 3.69 -4.65
CA THR A 42 17.14 4.01 -3.64
C THR A 42 16.56 3.98 -2.23
N LEU A 43 17.41 3.92 -1.21
CA LEU A 43 16.98 4.04 0.19
C LEU A 43 16.22 5.35 0.46
N GLU A 44 16.66 6.46 -0.16
CA GLU A 44 15.97 7.74 -0.08
C GLU A 44 14.56 7.65 -0.68
N GLN A 45 14.41 7.02 -1.84
CA GLN A 45 13.11 6.80 -2.45
C GLN A 45 12.20 5.93 -1.56
N MET A 46 12.73 4.90 -0.91
CA MET A 46 11.94 4.07 0.03
C MET A 46 11.44 4.87 1.24
N HIS A 47 12.25 5.79 1.78
CA HIS A 47 11.77 6.70 2.82
C HIS A 47 10.66 7.62 2.29
N ARG A 48 10.81 8.13 1.07
CA ARG A 48 9.77 8.93 0.41
C ARG A 48 8.48 8.13 0.18
N GLU A 49 8.56 6.84 -0.13
CA GLU A 49 7.37 5.99 -0.26
C GLU A 49 6.61 5.86 1.07
N ILE A 50 7.31 5.85 2.21
CA ILE A 50 6.65 5.90 3.52
C ILE A 50 5.90 7.22 3.72
N GLU A 51 6.48 8.35 3.30
CA GLU A 51 5.81 9.65 3.36
C GLU A 51 4.59 9.72 2.45
N ILE A 52 4.69 9.18 1.23
CA ILE A 52 3.59 9.06 0.26
C ILE A 52 2.45 8.24 0.89
N LEU A 53 2.73 7.03 1.36
CA LEU A 53 1.71 6.18 1.97
C LEU A 53 1.06 6.85 3.19
N ASN A 54 1.84 7.53 4.04
CA ASN A 54 1.30 8.26 5.19
C ASN A 54 0.46 9.50 4.80
N THR A 55 0.69 10.06 3.61
CA THR A 55 -0.04 11.22 3.10
C THR A 55 -1.34 10.81 2.42
N TYR A 56 -1.33 9.70 1.66
CA TYR A 56 -2.41 9.34 0.74
C TYR A 56 -3.21 8.10 1.12
N PHE A 57 -2.76 7.29 2.10
CA PHE A 57 -3.55 6.18 2.63
C PHE A 57 -4.61 6.67 3.64
N VAL A 58 -5.57 7.43 3.11
CA VAL A 58 -6.54 8.23 3.86
C VAL A 58 -7.96 7.98 3.36
N THR A 59 -8.94 8.32 4.19
CA THR A 59 -10.34 8.37 3.79
C THR A 59 -10.63 9.53 2.82
N GLU A 60 -11.83 9.58 2.25
CA GLU A 60 -12.25 10.68 1.36
C GLU A 60 -12.18 12.07 2.02
N ASP A 61 -12.39 12.16 3.34
CA ASP A 61 -12.21 13.38 4.15
C ASP A 61 -10.76 13.61 4.59
N LYS A 62 -9.80 12.90 3.98
CA LYS A 62 -8.35 13.01 4.21
C LYS A 62 -7.89 12.66 5.64
N ARG A 63 -8.67 11.84 6.34
CA ARG A 63 -8.29 11.32 7.65
C ARG A 63 -7.41 10.06 7.48
N PRO A 64 -6.23 10.01 8.11
CA PRO A 64 -5.36 8.84 8.02
C PRO A 64 -5.97 7.61 8.71
N LEU A 65 -5.72 6.43 8.12
CA LEU A 65 -6.23 5.15 8.64
C LEU A 65 -5.18 4.36 9.42
N VAL A 66 -3.92 4.52 9.06
CA VAL A 66 -2.76 3.85 9.67
C VAL A 66 -1.55 4.80 9.64
N ARG A 67 -0.48 4.43 10.34
CA ARG A 67 0.86 4.99 10.13
C ARG A 67 1.78 3.91 9.59
N PHE A 68 2.47 4.16 8.50
CA PHE A 68 3.56 3.33 8.03
C PHE A 68 4.88 3.86 8.56
N ARG A 69 5.81 2.97 8.90
CA ARG A 69 7.19 3.34 9.20
C ARG A 69 8.17 2.48 8.43
N PHE A 70 9.27 3.07 8.03
CA PHE A 70 10.40 2.32 7.50
C PHE A 70 10.93 1.36 8.58
N LYS A 71 11.18 0.10 8.21
CA LYS A 71 11.81 -0.91 9.09
C LYS A 71 13.19 -1.29 8.57
N SER A 72 13.27 -1.71 7.31
CA SER A 72 14.47 -2.27 6.70
C SER A 72 14.32 -2.31 5.18
N ALA A 73 15.46 -2.41 4.49
CA ALA A 73 15.53 -2.65 3.06
C ALA A 73 16.50 -3.80 2.76
N ALA A 74 16.24 -4.54 1.69
CA ALA A 74 17.20 -5.43 1.04
C ALA A 74 17.28 -5.06 -0.45
N PHE A 75 18.47 -5.00 -1.00
CA PHE A 75 18.70 -4.70 -2.41
C PHE A 75 19.07 -5.98 -3.16
N PHE A 76 19.09 -5.93 -4.50
CA PHE A 76 19.32 -7.11 -5.33
C PHE A 76 20.59 -7.87 -4.94
N ASP A 77 21.71 -7.16 -4.73
CA ASP A 77 22.98 -7.75 -4.29
C ASP A 77 22.88 -8.52 -2.95
N ASP A 78 21.93 -8.16 -2.07
CA ASP A 78 21.71 -8.85 -0.79
C ASP A 78 21.04 -10.23 -0.96
N ILE A 79 20.39 -10.45 -2.10
CA ILE A 79 19.43 -11.54 -2.35
C ILE A 79 19.64 -12.27 -3.68
N GLU A 80 20.52 -11.82 -4.56
CA GLU A 80 20.73 -12.42 -5.90
C GLU A 80 21.11 -13.91 -5.85
N ASN A 81 21.68 -14.35 -4.74
CA ASN A 81 22.07 -15.75 -4.48
C ASN A 81 21.08 -16.48 -3.57
N THR A 82 19.85 -15.98 -3.43
CA THR A 82 18.79 -16.61 -2.63
C THR A 82 18.37 -17.95 -3.24
N ALA A 83 17.87 -18.87 -2.41
CA ALA A 83 17.23 -20.10 -2.88
C ALA A 83 15.77 -19.89 -3.35
N CYS A 84 15.25 -18.67 -3.24
CA CYS A 84 13.88 -18.32 -3.59
C CYS A 84 13.73 -18.07 -5.10
N SER A 85 13.22 -19.08 -5.82
CA SER A 85 13.03 -19.08 -7.28
C SER A 85 12.14 -17.97 -7.85
N PHE A 86 11.41 -17.23 -7.01
CA PHE A 86 10.60 -16.12 -7.49
C PHE A 86 11.45 -14.93 -7.97
N VAL A 87 12.67 -14.75 -7.43
CA VAL A 87 13.59 -13.70 -7.88
C VAL A 87 14.03 -13.97 -9.32
N ASP A 88 14.50 -15.19 -9.59
CA ASP A 88 14.84 -15.64 -10.94
C ASP A 88 13.64 -15.50 -11.90
N SER A 89 12.46 -15.98 -11.47
CA SER A 89 11.24 -15.91 -12.27
C SER A 89 10.86 -14.47 -12.64
N ALA A 90 10.98 -13.53 -11.69
CA ALA A 90 10.70 -12.13 -11.96
C ALA A 90 11.67 -11.55 -13.00
N ASN A 91 12.97 -11.83 -12.85
CA ASN A 91 14.02 -11.35 -13.76
C ASN A 91 13.99 -12.02 -15.15
N GLU A 92 13.39 -13.21 -15.27
CA GLU A 92 13.11 -13.87 -16.56
C GLU A 92 11.88 -13.27 -17.28
N GLY A 93 11.26 -12.23 -16.71
CA GLY A 93 10.08 -11.59 -17.27
C GLY A 93 8.81 -12.39 -17.05
N MET A 94 8.76 -13.23 -16.01
CA MET A 94 7.51 -13.90 -15.70
C MET A 94 6.48 -12.88 -15.18
N TYR A 95 5.26 -12.95 -15.70
CA TYR A 95 4.16 -12.11 -15.21
C TYR A 95 3.89 -12.35 -13.72
N ILE A 96 3.70 -11.28 -12.95
CA ILE A 96 3.48 -11.30 -11.49
C ILE A 96 2.46 -12.30 -10.97
N GLY A 97 1.36 -12.50 -11.70
CA GLY A 97 0.35 -13.49 -11.30
C GLY A 97 0.87 -14.93 -11.26
N ARG A 98 1.95 -15.24 -12.00
CA ARG A 98 2.51 -16.59 -12.12
C ARG A 98 3.57 -16.89 -11.05
N TRP A 99 4.42 -15.91 -10.71
CA TRP A 99 5.46 -16.11 -9.68
C TRP A 99 5.02 -15.72 -8.25
N ALA A 100 3.87 -15.06 -8.09
CA ALA A 100 3.28 -14.75 -6.78
C ALA A 100 3.17 -15.96 -5.83
N ASN A 101 2.93 -17.16 -6.35
CA ASN A 101 2.90 -18.38 -5.55
C ASN A 101 4.30 -18.80 -5.09
N LEU A 102 5.32 -18.61 -5.92
CA LEU A 102 6.72 -18.87 -5.56
C LEU A 102 7.17 -17.94 -4.43
N TYR A 103 6.72 -16.68 -4.42
CA TYR A 103 6.94 -15.76 -3.31
C TYR A 103 6.40 -16.30 -1.97
N LYS A 104 5.23 -16.97 -1.98
CA LYS A 104 4.65 -17.56 -0.77
C LYS A 104 5.50 -18.71 -0.19
N GLU A 105 6.21 -19.43 -1.06
CA GLU A 105 7.09 -20.55 -0.68
C GLU A 105 8.46 -20.07 -0.20
N CYS A 106 8.84 -18.83 -0.53
CA CYS A 106 10.07 -18.22 -0.04
C CYS A 106 10.05 -18.04 1.47
N ALA A 107 11.08 -18.60 2.13
CA ALA A 107 11.32 -18.50 3.56
C ALA A 107 12.46 -17.53 3.92
N ASP A 108 13.15 -16.97 2.92
CA ASP A 108 14.21 -16.00 3.12
C ASP A 108 13.63 -14.70 3.70
N THR A 109 14.04 -14.36 4.93
CA THR A 109 13.50 -13.21 5.64
C THR A 109 13.98 -11.87 5.09
N LYS A 110 15.03 -11.85 4.24
CA LYS A 110 15.43 -10.65 3.49
C LYS A 110 14.46 -10.33 2.34
N LEU A 111 13.74 -11.34 1.86
CA LEU A 111 12.74 -11.20 0.80
C LEU A 111 11.32 -11.07 1.38
N ARG A 112 11.09 -11.72 2.52
CA ARG A 112 9.78 -11.77 3.17
C ARG A 112 9.92 -11.70 4.68
N ASP A 113 9.78 -10.50 5.21
CA ASP A 113 9.75 -10.26 6.64
C ASP A 113 8.34 -10.59 7.19
N PRO A 114 8.20 -11.61 8.06
CA PRO A 114 6.91 -12.02 8.60
C PRO A 114 6.31 -11.04 9.61
N ARG A 115 7.06 -9.98 9.96
CA ARG A 115 6.69 -8.95 10.95
C ARG A 115 6.64 -7.56 10.33
N ALA A 116 6.44 -7.46 9.03
CA ALA A 116 6.26 -6.21 8.30
C ALA A 116 5.28 -6.36 7.14
N VAL A 117 4.80 -5.23 6.64
CA VAL A 117 4.30 -5.14 5.27
C VAL A 117 5.50 -5.28 4.35
N ASN A 118 5.45 -6.20 3.40
CA ASN A 118 6.53 -6.39 2.44
C ASN A 118 6.27 -5.54 1.20
N PHE A 119 7.21 -4.70 0.81
CA PHE A 119 7.09 -3.78 -0.32
C PHE A 119 8.19 -4.11 -1.33
N VAL A 120 7.82 -4.90 -2.34
CA VAL A 120 8.74 -5.51 -3.31
C VAL A 120 8.75 -4.67 -4.58
N ILE A 121 9.92 -4.20 -4.98
CA ILE A 121 10.15 -3.32 -6.13
C ILE A 121 10.82 -4.14 -7.25
N PHE A 122 10.30 -4.06 -8.46
CA PHE A 122 10.76 -4.83 -9.62
C PHE A 122 10.50 -4.09 -10.94
N ASP A 123 11.06 -4.57 -12.06
CA ASP A 123 10.64 -4.18 -13.40
C ASP A 123 9.55 -5.13 -13.91
N SER A 124 8.39 -4.59 -14.26
CA SER A 124 7.24 -5.39 -14.63
C SER A 124 7.29 -5.82 -16.09
N TYR A 125 7.20 -7.13 -16.33
CA TYR A 125 7.05 -7.70 -17.67
C TYR A 125 5.63 -8.21 -17.96
N THR A 126 5.18 -8.01 -19.19
CA THR A 126 4.06 -8.77 -19.77
C THR A 126 4.34 -9.11 -21.24
N ASP A 127 3.76 -10.21 -21.74
CA ASP A 127 3.87 -10.57 -23.17
C ASP A 127 3.42 -9.44 -24.12
N ALA A 128 2.49 -8.60 -23.68
CA ALA A 128 1.93 -7.51 -24.50
C ALA A 128 2.78 -6.23 -24.49
N GLN A 129 3.53 -5.97 -23.41
CA GLN A 129 4.24 -4.69 -23.21
C GLN A 129 5.76 -4.86 -23.00
N GLY A 130 6.26 -6.09 -22.86
CA GLY A 130 7.61 -6.36 -22.37
C GLY A 130 7.84 -5.69 -21.00
N TRP A 131 9.10 -5.27 -20.76
CA TRP A 131 9.59 -4.46 -19.63
C TRP A 131 9.13 -2.99 -19.65
N ARG A 132 7.99 -2.72 -20.29
CA ARG A 132 7.33 -1.39 -20.26
C ARG A 132 5.97 -1.47 -19.56
N SER A 133 5.65 -2.64 -19.02
CA SER A 133 4.46 -2.80 -18.18
C SER A 133 4.68 -2.00 -16.90
N ARG A 134 3.60 -1.46 -16.35
CA ARG A 134 3.58 -0.82 -15.03
C ARG A 134 2.66 -1.56 -14.08
N ARG A 135 2.53 -2.88 -14.29
CA ARG A 135 1.62 -3.70 -13.49
C ARG A 135 2.23 -3.92 -12.13
N SER A 136 1.49 -3.47 -11.13
CA SER A 136 1.72 -3.69 -9.71
C SER A 136 0.65 -4.64 -9.15
N ARG A 137 0.83 -5.08 -7.91
CA ARG A 137 -0.12 -5.96 -7.23
C ARG A 137 0.01 -5.90 -5.70
N GLY A 138 -1.09 -5.64 -5.02
CA GLY A 138 -1.27 -5.82 -3.59
C GLY A 138 -1.97 -7.13 -3.26
N ALA A 139 -1.56 -7.79 -2.19
CA ALA A 139 -2.17 -9.03 -1.74
C ALA A 139 -1.83 -9.34 -0.28
N THR A 140 -2.34 -10.49 0.20
CA THR A 140 -1.90 -11.08 1.45
C THR A 140 -1.45 -12.52 1.21
N TYR A 141 -0.26 -12.89 1.68
CA TYR A 141 0.24 -14.28 1.60
C TYR A 141 0.45 -14.83 3.00
N GLY A 142 -0.30 -15.88 3.32
CA GLY A 142 -0.32 -16.44 4.68
C GLY A 142 -0.78 -15.42 5.74
N GLY A 143 -1.54 -14.40 5.34
CA GLY A 143 -1.99 -13.28 6.18
C GLY A 143 -1.00 -12.12 6.31
N VAL A 144 0.20 -12.22 5.73
CA VAL A 144 1.16 -11.12 5.72
C VAL A 144 0.86 -10.22 4.51
N PRO A 145 0.63 -8.91 4.70
CA PRO A 145 0.43 -7.98 3.60
C PRO A 145 1.71 -7.82 2.76
N VAL A 146 1.53 -7.82 1.44
CA VAL A 146 2.59 -7.51 0.48
C VAL A 146 2.06 -6.60 -0.62
N VAL A 147 2.93 -5.71 -1.08
CA VAL A 147 2.75 -4.90 -2.27
C VAL A 147 3.94 -5.19 -3.18
N PHE A 148 3.65 -5.57 -4.42
CA PHE A 148 4.63 -5.60 -5.50
C PHE A 148 4.39 -4.36 -6.35
N ILE A 149 5.38 -3.50 -6.48
CA ILE A 149 5.28 -2.27 -7.24
C ILE A 149 6.29 -2.30 -8.39
N ASP A 150 5.83 -1.95 -9.57
CA ASP A 150 6.74 -1.62 -10.66
C ASP A 150 7.57 -0.37 -10.30
N TYR A 151 8.88 -0.39 -10.55
CA TYR A 151 9.76 0.73 -10.18
C TYR A 151 9.36 2.05 -10.85
N GLN A 152 8.73 2.01 -12.03
CA GLN A 152 8.30 3.22 -12.72
C GLN A 152 7.11 3.88 -12.03
N ALA A 153 6.37 3.16 -11.19
CA ALA A 153 5.25 3.68 -10.42
C ALA A 153 5.70 4.45 -9.16
N LEU A 154 6.92 4.22 -8.66
CA LEU A 154 7.46 4.90 -7.48
C LEU A 154 7.40 6.43 -7.63
N GLY A 155 7.19 7.10 -6.50
CA GLY A 155 7.11 8.55 -6.39
C GLY A 155 5.70 9.11 -6.58
N HIS A 156 4.66 8.35 -6.19
CA HIS A 156 3.25 8.71 -6.22
C HIS A 156 2.72 8.95 -7.64
N LYS A 157 3.01 8.02 -8.56
CA LYS A 157 2.56 8.14 -9.95
C LYS A 157 1.25 7.40 -10.16
N GLY A 158 0.16 8.16 -10.19
CA GLY A 158 -1.18 7.63 -10.43
C GLY A 158 -1.73 6.85 -9.24
N SER A 159 -1.26 7.15 -8.02
CA SER A 159 -1.77 6.59 -6.77
C SER A 159 -1.65 5.06 -6.65
N LEU A 160 -0.69 4.46 -7.36
CA LEU A 160 -0.53 3.00 -7.38
C LEU A 160 -0.09 2.45 -6.02
N GLU A 161 0.72 3.19 -5.26
CA GLU A 161 1.24 2.74 -3.98
C GLU A 161 0.11 2.52 -2.96
N GLU A 162 -0.75 3.52 -2.77
CA GLU A 162 -1.91 3.40 -1.89
C GLU A 162 -3.02 2.51 -2.47
N HIS A 163 -3.14 2.38 -3.81
CA HIS A 163 -4.06 1.45 -4.47
C HIS A 163 -3.70 0.00 -4.14
N GLU A 164 -2.44 -0.38 -4.39
CA GLU A 164 -1.98 -1.74 -4.09
C GLU A 164 -1.93 -1.99 -2.57
N MET A 165 -1.61 -0.96 -1.77
CA MET A 165 -1.76 -1.08 -0.33
C MET A 165 -3.23 -1.33 0.06
N GLY A 166 -4.20 -0.72 -0.64
CA GLY A 166 -5.62 -0.99 -0.46
C GLY A 166 -5.96 -2.47 -0.68
N HIS A 167 -5.43 -3.07 -1.75
CA HIS A 167 -5.55 -4.51 -1.98
C HIS A 167 -4.88 -5.36 -0.88
N ALA A 168 -3.68 -4.97 -0.44
CA ALA A 168 -3.01 -5.63 0.69
C ALA A 168 -3.81 -5.52 2.00
N PHE A 169 -4.67 -4.51 2.12
CA PHE A 169 -5.61 -4.28 3.23
C PHE A 169 -7.05 -4.79 2.94
N GLY A 170 -7.20 -5.62 1.90
CA GLY A 170 -8.40 -6.41 1.66
C GLY A 170 -9.45 -5.75 0.79
N LEU A 171 -9.14 -4.65 0.12
CA LEU A 171 -10.03 -4.02 -0.84
C LEU A 171 -9.99 -4.72 -2.20
N GLY A 172 -11.12 -4.68 -2.91
CA GLY A 172 -11.20 -4.96 -4.34
C GLY A 172 -11.33 -3.68 -5.14
N HIS A 173 -11.28 -3.80 -6.48
CA HIS A 173 -11.60 -2.70 -7.36
C HIS A 173 -13.05 -2.27 -7.21
N ILE A 174 -13.32 -0.99 -7.49
CA ILE A 174 -14.68 -0.46 -7.59
C ILE A 174 -14.88 0.29 -8.90
N CYS A 175 -16.11 0.29 -9.40
CA CYS A 175 -16.55 1.27 -10.41
C CYS A 175 -17.20 2.43 -9.71
N ASP A 176 -16.59 3.60 -9.83
CA ASP A 176 -17.05 4.81 -9.18
C ASP A 176 -18.01 5.50 -10.15
N SER A 177 -19.31 5.23 -9.98
CA SER A 177 -20.40 5.77 -10.82
C SER A 177 -20.48 7.30 -10.81
N THR A 178 -19.73 7.97 -9.92
CA THR A 178 -19.71 9.43 -9.78
C THR A 178 -18.57 10.11 -10.51
N LEU A 179 -17.70 9.34 -11.20
CA LEU A 179 -16.63 9.88 -12.04
C LEU A 179 -17.18 10.80 -13.14
N THR A 180 -16.64 12.02 -13.16
CA THR A 180 -16.86 13.02 -14.21
C THR A 180 -15.52 13.42 -14.83
N GLU A 181 -15.52 14.07 -15.99
CA GLU A 181 -14.28 14.50 -16.69
C GLU A 181 -13.37 15.41 -15.84
N ASP A 182 -13.96 16.10 -14.86
CA ASP A 182 -13.27 17.04 -13.97
C ASP A 182 -13.19 16.56 -12.51
N GLY A 183 -13.67 15.35 -12.23
CA GLY A 183 -13.86 14.83 -10.88
C GLY A 183 -12.62 14.17 -10.27
N GLY A 184 -12.65 14.05 -8.95
CA GLY A 184 -11.79 13.12 -8.23
C GLY A 184 -12.20 11.67 -8.51
N GLN A 185 -11.25 10.75 -8.38
CA GLN A 185 -11.47 9.31 -8.54
C GLN A 185 -11.15 8.60 -7.24
N ASN A 186 -11.99 7.65 -6.83
CA ASN A 186 -11.63 6.78 -5.71
C ASN A 186 -10.32 6.03 -6.01
N ILE A 187 -9.45 5.90 -5.00
CA ILE A 187 -8.13 5.26 -5.16
C ILE A 187 -8.27 3.85 -5.74
N MET A 188 -9.29 3.08 -5.35
CA MET A 188 -9.50 1.70 -5.81
C MET A 188 -10.26 1.60 -7.15
N HIS A 189 -10.41 2.70 -7.87
CA HIS A 189 -11.03 2.65 -9.19
C HIS A 189 -10.12 1.94 -10.20
N HIS A 190 -10.71 1.10 -11.05
CA HIS A 190 -9.96 0.41 -12.10
C HIS A 190 -10.68 0.48 -13.46
N ASN A 191 -10.15 1.34 -14.36
CA ASN A 191 -10.71 1.57 -15.69
C ASN A 191 -10.90 0.28 -16.52
N GLY A 192 -10.07 -0.74 -16.31
CA GLY A 192 -10.17 -2.02 -17.02
C GLY A 192 -11.46 -2.78 -16.72
N GLU A 193 -12.00 -2.63 -15.51
CA GLU A 193 -13.21 -3.30 -15.02
C GLU A 193 -14.46 -2.42 -15.11
N CYS A 194 -14.29 -1.15 -15.49
CA CYS A 194 -15.36 -0.15 -15.58
C CYS A 194 -15.48 0.36 -17.02
N PRO A 195 -16.04 -0.44 -17.95
CA PRO A 195 -16.02 -0.16 -19.38
C PRO A 195 -16.63 1.20 -19.77
N ASP A 196 -17.69 1.62 -19.08
CA ASP A 196 -18.38 2.89 -19.35
C ASP A 196 -17.60 4.13 -18.85
N GLN A 197 -16.53 3.91 -18.09
CA GLN A 197 -15.77 4.96 -17.40
C GLN A 197 -14.35 5.13 -17.92
N LYS A 198 -13.93 4.29 -18.87
CA LYS A 198 -12.60 4.34 -19.53
C LYS A 198 -12.23 5.69 -20.15
N LYS A 199 -13.23 6.52 -20.47
CA LYS A 199 -13.04 7.84 -21.07
C LYS A 199 -12.65 8.93 -20.05
N TYR A 200 -12.90 8.71 -18.77
CA TYR A 200 -12.61 9.69 -17.74
C TYR A 200 -11.17 9.50 -17.23
N ARG A 201 -10.45 10.61 -17.11
CA ARG A 201 -9.12 10.64 -16.48
C ARG A 201 -9.25 11.41 -15.17
N ALA A 202 -8.87 10.77 -14.07
CA ALA A 202 -8.86 11.41 -12.77
C ALA A 202 -7.94 12.64 -12.78
N LYS A 203 -8.42 13.76 -12.24
CA LYS A 203 -7.57 14.93 -11.95
C LYS A 203 -6.84 14.77 -10.62
N TYR A 204 -7.45 14.07 -9.67
CA TYR A 204 -6.93 13.77 -8.35
C TYR A 204 -7.63 12.53 -7.78
N TYR A 205 -7.09 11.98 -6.70
CA TYR A 205 -7.66 10.81 -6.02
C TYR A 205 -8.32 11.18 -4.68
N THR A 206 -9.55 10.72 -4.46
CA THR A 206 -10.39 11.19 -3.33
C THR A 206 -9.99 10.56 -2.00
N GLY A 207 -9.63 9.28 -1.96
CA GLY A 207 -9.38 8.53 -0.72
C GLY A 207 -10.18 7.24 -0.69
N PHE A 208 -10.26 6.60 0.47
CA PHE A 208 -11.14 5.46 0.72
C PHE A 208 -12.51 5.91 1.25
N ASN A 209 -13.58 5.38 0.67
CA ASN A 209 -14.95 5.66 1.10
C ASN A 209 -15.29 4.92 2.41
N ALA A 210 -16.47 5.17 2.97
CA ALA A 210 -16.88 4.60 4.27
C ALA A 210 -16.91 3.06 4.30
N GLU A 211 -17.29 2.41 3.18
CA GLU A 211 -17.31 0.94 3.09
C GLU A 211 -15.88 0.37 3.09
N GLN A 212 -15.00 0.98 2.29
CA GLN A 212 -13.58 0.64 2.23
C GLN A 212 -12.89 0.88 3.57
N GLU A 213 -13.16 2.00 4.26
CA GLU A 213 -12.66 2.28 5.61
C GLU A 213 -13.06 1.15 6.58
N ALA A 214 -14.32 0.70 6.55
CA ALA A 214 -14.77 -0.37 7.43
C ALA A 214 -14.05 -1.71 7.15
N ILE A 215 -13.76 -2.01 5.88
CA ILE A 215 -12.96 -3.19 5.51
C ILE A 215 -11.52 -3.05 6.00
N ILE A 216 -10.86 -1.92 5.71
CA ILE A 216 -9.49 -1.63 6.14
C ILE A 216 -9.38 -1.77 7.66
N ARG A 217 -10.29 -1.19 8.44
CA ARG A 217 -10.28 -1.26 9.92
C ARG A 217 -10.35 -2.69 10.44
N ARG A 218 -11.17 -3.55 9.82
CA ARG A 218 -11.20 -4.98 10.17
C ARG A 218 -9.91 -5.69 9.79
N THR A 219 -9.34 -5.36 8.64
CA THR A 219 -8.10 -5.96 8.16
C THR A 219 -6.89 -5.53 9.00
N ILE A 220 -6.83 -4.27 9.47
CA ILE A 220 -5.81 -3.77 10.40
C ILE A 220 -5.68 -4.70 11.60
N LEU A 221 -6.80 -5.06 12.25
CA LEU A 221 -6.78 -5.94 13.42
C LEU A 221 -6.20 -7.32 13.09
N ARG A 222 -6.52 -7.86 11.91
CA ARG A 222 -5.99 -9.16 11.46
C ARG A 222 -4.50 -9.08 11.18
N HIS A 223 -4.06 -8.03 10.49
CA HIS A 223 -2.65 -7.83 10.16
C HIS A 223 -1.81 -7.59 11.40
N ARG A 224 -2.25 -6.75 12.33
CA ARG A 224 -1.53 -6.51 13.59
C ARG A 224 -1.32 -7.81 14.39
N LYS A 225 -2.37 -8.61 14.53
CA LYS A 225 -2.29 -9.94 15.15
C LYS A 225 -1.31 -10.84 14.39
N LYS A 226 -1.40 -10.89 13.05
CA LYS A 226 -0.58 -11.75 12.21
C LYS A 226 0.91 -11.39 12.26
N LEU A 227 1.21 -10.10 12.26
CA LEU A 227 2.57 -9.55 12.30
C LEU A 227 3.14 -9.49 13.72
N GLY A 228 2.32 -9.79 14.74
CA GLY A 228 2.72 -9.76 16.14
C GLY A 228 3.02 -8.33 16.64
N LEU A 229 2.21 -7.36 16.23
CA LEU A 229 2.36 -5.93 16.57
C LEU A 229 1.52 -5.50 17.79
N ASP A 230 0.73 -6.41 18.36
CA ASP A 230 -0.09 -6.18 19.56
C ASP A 230 0.61 -6.58 20.86
N LYS A 231 1.94 -6.72 20.84
CA LYS A 231 2.77 -7.13 21.99
C LYS A 231 3.60 -5.97 22.50
#